data_AF-A0A2P6PL96-F1
#
_entry.id   AF-A0A2P6PL96-F1
#
_cell.length_a   1.000
_cell.length_b   1.000
_cell.length_c   1.000
_cell.angle_alpha   90.00
_cell.angle_beta   90.00
_cell.angle_gamma   90.00
#
_symmetry.space_group_name_H-M   'P 1'
#
loop_
_entity.id
_entity.type
_entity.pdbx_description
1 polymer ?
#
loop_
_entity_poly.entity_id
_entity_poly.type
_entity_poly.pdbx_seq_one_letter_code
_entity_poly.pdbx_strand_id
1 'polypeptide(L)'
;MASKADRSFSSPMVNFQTWCDHLAWLSSDITDIPYPNTPCRRCGHPNENWFCLCCKTVLCGRYDNMHMIQHYEETNHSLVISCSNLLVWCYSCHSFIDHKVIPQLKAALLLSNASKDRSSSTKLENLDGLIADVDNLISTFSGFDLHQLDTHFCDELAMAKEGLQKIFDCDLEALADPKVQEEFLTHSATLISDDSCPIDLKVKLLSFQSNLSEEMSAFVEAQHELNKVSDLSASLAGQKFVLESTTSKYAEVKALFLAADKKHAKLTAKINAAPKAGIELFEDLAIVRMRRAEFEEKLGTIEGVITTARDRFVSDSSKLSTIKGLTNAAALLVTRRKSAWNSLRITYSNCASLGLHDEETYLVGF
;
A
#
# COMPACT_ATOMS: atom_id res chain seq x y z
N MET A 1 55.57 20.92 4.79
CA MET A 1 54.89 19.66 5.11
C MET A 1 54.77 19.53 6.62
N ALA A 2 53.58 19.78 7.17
CA ALA A 2 53.18 19.28 8.49
C ALA A 2 51.66 19.42 8.58
N SER A 3 50.98 18.27 8.50
CA SER A 3 49.54 18.10 8.62
C SER A 3 49.08 18.48 10.04
N LYS A 4 48.08 19.36 10.16
CA LYS A 4 47.35 19.57 11.42
C LYS A 4 46.16 18.61 11.43
N ALA A 5 46.20 17.68 12.37
CA ALA A 5 45.10 16.78 12.70
C ALA A 5 43.93 17.60 13.24
N ASP A 6 42.79 17.50 12.57
CA ASP A 6 41.50 18.02 13.02
C ASP A 6 40.93 17.04 14.06
N ARG A 7 40.82 17.49 15.32
CA ARG A 7 40.07 16.80 16.36
C ARG A 7 38.69 17.43 16.39
N SER A 8 37.77 16.87 15.60
CA SER A 8 36.35 17.17 15.71
C SER A 8 35.83 16.64 17.05
N PHE A 9 35.54 17.57 17.97
CA PHE A 9 34.68 17.33 19.12
C PHE A 9 33.25 17.15 18.57
N SER A 10 32.80 15.91 18.42
CA SER A 10 31.39 15.62 18.19
C SER A 10 30.60 16.01 19.44
N SER A 11 29.71 17.00 19.29
CA SER A 11 28.68 17.30 20.28
C SER A 11 27.82 16.04 20.50
N PRO A 12 27.43 15.68 21.74
CA PRO A 12 26.63 14.49 21.98
C PRO A 12 25.31 14.61 21.22
N MET A 13 25.06 13.71 20.26
CA MET A 13 23.77 13.64 19.60
C MET A 13 22.71 13.34 20.66
N VAL A 14 21.84 14.31 20.94
CA VAL A 14 20.64 14.08 21.77
C VAL A 14 19.78 13.07 21.01
N ASN A 15 19.60 11.89 21.59
CA ASN A 15 18.81 10.83 20.96
C ASN A 15 17.33 11.07 21.26
N PHE A 16 16.52 11.20 20.21
CA PHE A 16 15.07 11.36 20.30
C PHE A 16 14.41 9.99 20.16
N GLN A 17 13.62 9.60 21.15
CA GLN A 17 12.83 8.38 21.07
C GLN A 17 11.61 8.61 20.17
N THR A 18 11.35 7.66 19.28
CA THR A 18 10.19 7.68 18.39
C THR A 18 8.96 7.00 18.99
N TRP A 19 9.04 6.59 20.26
CA TRP A 19 7.95 5.91 20.95
C TRP A 19 8.15 5.94 22.47
N CYS A 20 7.05 6.06 23.22
CA CYS A 20 6.97 5.69 24.64
C CYS A 20 5.51 5.38 25.02
N ASP A 21 5.29 4.54 26.03
CA ASP A 21 3.94 4.18 26.53
C ASP A 21 3.13 5.40 26.99
N HIS A 22 3.81 6.49 27.33
CA HIS A 22 3.17 7.72 27.81
C HIS A 22 2.46 8.51 26.70
N LEU A 23 2.72 8.20 25.42
CA LEU A 23 2.02 8.83 24.27
C LEU A 23 0.51 8.54 24.28
N ALA A 24 0.08 7.47 24.93
CA ALA A 24 -1.34 7.13 25.07
C ALA A 24 -2.14 8.13 25.93
N TRP A 25 -1.46 8.94 26.75
CA TRP A 25 -2.09 9.85 27.73
C TRP A 25 -2.11 11.30 27.27
N LEU A 26 -1.88 11.55 25.99
CA LEU A 26 -1.96 12.87 25.39
C LEU A 26 -3.42 13.36 25.39
N SER A 27 -3.60 14.67 25.51
CA SER A 27 -4.90 15.30 25.29
C SER A 27 -5.35 15.09 23.85
N SER A 28 -6.65 14.90 23.64
CA SER A 28 -7.24 14.75 22.31
C SER A 28 -7.16 16.02 21.46
N ASP A 29 -6.90 17.17 22.09
CA ASP A 29 -6.86 18.48 21.43
C ASP A 29 -5.60 19.26 21.84
N ILE A 30 -4.55 19.14 21.03
CA ILE A 30 -3.25 19.81 21.22
C ILE A 30 -2.96 20.65 19.96
N THR A 31 -3.94 21.44 19.56
CA THR A 31 -3.91 22.22 18.32
C THR A 31 -3.27 23.60 18.52
N ASP A 32 -3.37 24.16 19.74
CA ASP A 32 -2.83 25.49 20.08
C ASP A 32 -1.65 25.39 21.05
N ILE A 33 -0.43 25.22 20.52
CA ILE A 33 0.79 25.37 21.34
C ILE A 33 0.90 26.85 21.72
N PRO A 34 0.99 27.18 23.02
CA PRO A 34 1.12 28.56 23.47
C PRO A 34 2.39 29.21 22.90
N TYR A 35 2.32 30.51 22.63
CA TYR A 35 3.47 31.28 22.16
C TYR A 35 4.68 31.15 23.12
N PRO A 36 5.92 31.27 22.62
CA PRO A 36 7.13 31.15 23.44
C PRO A 36 7.17 32.02 24.70
N ASN A 37 6.45 33.14 24.70
CA ASN A 37 6.42 34.13 25.78
C ASN A 37 5.21 33.96 26.72
N THR A 38 4.43 32.89 26.58
CA THR A 38 3.32 32.62 27.50
C THR A 38 3.87 32.39 28.91
N PRO A 39 3.47 33.18 29.92
CA PRO A 39 4.07 33.12 31.25
C PRO A 39 3.64 31.89 32.03
N CYS A 40 4.47 31.46 32.98
CA CYS A 40 4.14 30.39 33.92
C CYS A 40 2.86 30.73 34.69
N ARG A 41 1.88 29.81 34.68
CA ARG A 41 0.60 30.02 35.37
C ARG A 41 0.72 30.16 36.90
N ARG A 42 1.79 29.65 37.51
CA ARG A 42 2.02 29.71 38.97
C ARG A 42 2.76 30.98 39.41
N CYS A 43 3.87 31.35 38.76
CA CYS A 43 4.72 32.47 39.20
C CYS A 43 4.88 33.61 38.19
N GLY A 44 4.28 33.52 37.00
CA GLY A 44 4.36 34.55 35.98
C GLY A 44 5.71 34.65 35.24
N HIS A 45 6.64 33.71 35.44
CA HIS A 45 7.94 33.72 34.73
C HIS A 45 7.71 33.70 33.20
N PRO A 46 8.29 34.62 32.42
CA PRO A 46 7.91 34.79 31.01
C PRO A 46 8.64 33.85 30.03
N ASN A 47 9.74 33.21 30.44
CA ASN A 47 10.64 32.51 29.54
C ASN A 47 10.76 31.01 29.89
N GLU A 48 11.23 30.21 28.94
CA GLU A 48 11.55 28.78 29.11
C GLU A 48 10.42 27.95 29.75
N ASN A 49 9.18 28.33 29.45
CA ASN A 49 8.00 27.63 29.93
C ASN A 49 7.72 26.39 29.09
N TRP A 50 7.10 25.43 29.74
CA TRP A 50 6.72 24.14 29.19
C TRP A 50 5.19 24.05 29.21
N PHE A 51 4.65 23.37 28.22
CA PHE A 51 3.23 23.10 28.06
C PHE A 51 2.96 21.61 28.27
N CYS A 52 2.07 21.29 29.20
CA CYS A 52 1.70 19.91 29.48
C CYS A 52 0.78 19.37 28.39
N LEU A 53 1.20 18.27 27.74
CA LEU A 53 0.45 17.70 26.63
C LEU A 53 -0.77 16.88 27.08
N CYS A 54 -0.90 16.59 28.37
CA CYS A 54 -2.06 15.88 28.94
C CYS A 54 -3.20 16.85 29.31
N CYS A 55 -2.88 17.96 29.98
CA CYS A 55 -3.87 18.87 30.57
C CYS A 55 -3.72 20.35 30.16
N LYS A 56 -2.84 20.66 29.21
CA LYS A 56 -2.66 21.98 28.59
C LYS A 56 -2.23 23.10 29.53
N THR A 57 -1.63 22.78 30.67
CA THR A 57 -1.13 23.80 31.62
C THR A 57 0.28 24.27 31.23
N VAL A 58 0.54 25.57 31.30
CA VAL A 58 1.86 26.19 31.04
C VAL A 58 2.59 26.50 32.35
N LEU A 59 3.77 25.95 32.56
CA LEU A 59 4.57 26.10 33.78
C LEU A 59 6.07 26.25 33.49
N CYS A 60 6.80 26.91 34.39
CA CYS A 60 8.24 27.11 34.22
C CYS A 60 9.03 25.81 34.37
N GLY A 61 10.14 25.74 33.63
CA GLY A 61 11.00 24.56 33.55
C GLY A 61 11.85 24.33 34.79
N ARG A 62 12.79 23.40 34.66
CA ARG A 62 13.65 22.92 35.75
C ARG A 62 14.73 23.92 36.20
N TYR A 63 15.08 24.87 35.36
CA TYR A 63 16.12 25.87 35.66
C TYR A 63 15.56 27.09 36.38
N ASP A 64 14.24 27.20 36.47
CA ASP A 64 13.53 28.23 37.21
C ASP A 64 12.95 27.67 38.52
N ASN A 65 11.66 27.88 38.78
CA ASN A 65 10.98 27.43 40.00
C ASN A 65 10.48 25.97 39.93
N MET A 66 10.84 25.21 38.87
CA MET A 66 10.54 23.79 38.72
C MET A 66 9.04 23.42 38.74
N HIS A 67 8.14 24.36 38.47
CA HIS A 67 6.70 24.12 38.54
C HIS A 67 6.21 23.02 37.60
N MET A 68 6.83 22.83 36.43
CA MET A 68 6.44 21.73 35.55
C MET A 68 6.84 20.34 36.10
N ILE A 69 7.93 20.26 36.87
CA ILE A 69 8.33 19.01 37.54
C ILE A 69 7.36 18.70 38.69
N GLN A 70 7.03 19.70 39.51
CA GLN A 70 6.04 19.54 40.58
C GLN A 70 4.67 19.11 40.01
N HIS A 71 4.26 19.71 38.89
CA HIS A 71 3.04 19.31 38.19
C HIS A 71 3.07 17.84 37.73
N TYR A 72 4.20 17.37 37.21
CA TYR A 72 4.37 15.94 36.89
C TYR A 72 4.25 15.06 38.14
N GLU A 73 4.90 15.42 39.25
CA GLU A 73 4.84 14.65 40.50
C GLU A 73 3.41 14.61 41.10
N GLU A 74 2.65 15.71 40.97
CA GLU A 74 1.28 15.83 41.50
C GLU A 74 0.24 15.10 40.62
N THR A 75 0.41 15.11 39.30
CA THR A 75 -0.62 14.67 38.34
C THR A 75 -0.26 13.42 37.53
N ASN A 76 1.00 13.01 37.59
CA ASN A 76 1.60 11.97 36.76
C ASN A 76 1.55 12.24 35.24
N HIS A 77 1.31 13.50 34.84
CA HIS A 77 1.34 13.92 33.44
C HIS A 77 2.77 13.95 32.89
N SER A 78 3.14 12.87 32.22
CA SER A 78 4.54 12.57 31.91
C SER A 78 5.10 13.35 30.71
N LEU A 79 4.24 13.82 29.79
CA LEU A 79 4.65 14.43 28.53
C LEU A 79 4.44 15.94 28.51
N VAL A 80 5.50 16.66 28.17
CA VAL A 80 5.52 18.12 28.07
C VAL A 80 6.26 18.57 26.82
N ILE A 81 5.89 19.72 26.25
CA ILE A 81 6.61 20.36 25.15
C ILE A 81 7.12 21.73 25.59
N SER A 82 8.33 22.08 25.18
CA SER A 82 8.89 23.42 25.41
C SER A 82 8.22 24.44 24.49
N CYS A 83 7.72 25.54 25.06
CA CYS A 83 7.11 26.63 24.28
C CYS A 83 8.13 27.34 23.38
N SER A 84 9.42 27.31 23.70
CA SER A 84 10.45 28.09 22.98
C SER A 84 11.13 27.33 21.85
N ASN A 85 11.39 26.02 22.03
CA ASN A 85 12.14 25.22 21.06
C ASN A 85 11.41 23.95 20.62
N LEU A 86 10.17 23.76 21.09
CA LEU A 86 9.24 22.74 20.62
C LEU A 86 9.76 21.30 20.79
N LEU A 87 10.73 21.12 21.69
CA LEU A 87 11.23 19.81 22.09
C LEU A 87 10.26 19.17 23.08
N VAL A 88 9.95 17.90 22.87
CA VAL A 88 9.07 17.13 23.74
C VAL A 88 9.91 16.32 24.73
N TRP A 89 9.57 16.41 26.01
CA TRP A 89 10.23 15.69 27.09
C TRP A 89 9.25 14.76 27.79
N CYS A 90 9.70 13.54 28.08
CA CYS A 90 8.98 12.60 28.94
C CYS A 90 9.67 12.50 30.30
N TYR A 91 9.00 12.93 31.37
CA TYR A 91 9.56 12.84 32.72
C TYR A 91 9.71 11.40 33.20
N SER A 92 8.77 10.51 32.91
CA SER A 92 8.84 9.10 33.29
C SER A 92 9.96 8.35 32.56
N CYS A 93 10.14 8.59 31.26
CA CYS A 93 11.19 7.93 30.46
C CYS A 93 12.56 8.61 30.54
N HIS A 94 12.65 9.81 31.13
CA HIS A 94 13.86 10.62 31.20
C HIS A 94 14.51 10.86 29.82
N SER A 95 13.68 11.05 28.80
CA SER A 95 14.10 11.11 27.40
C SER A 95 13.35 12.18 26.61
N PHE A 96 13.99 12.68 25.56
CA PHE A 96 13.31 13.49 24.55
C PHE A 96 12.54 12.58 23.60
N ILE A 97 11.33 13.00 23.24
CA ILE A 97 10.46 12.31 22.28
C ILE A 97 10.48 13.10 20.97
N ASP A 98 10.58 12.40 19.85
CA ASP A 98 10.48 13.04 18.53
C ASP A 98 9.06 13.60 18.34
N HIS A 99 8.93 14.91 18.16
CA HIS A 99 7.62 15.54 17.94
C HIS A 99 6.88 14.97 16.72
N LYS A 100 7.58 14.36 15.75
CA LYS A 100 7.00 13.71 14.57
C LYS A 100 6.08 12.54 14.92
N VAL A 101 6.27 11.94 16.11
CA VAL A 101 5.48 10.80 16.58
C VAL A 101 4.25 11.24 17.37
N ILE A 102 4.02 12.55 17.48
CA ILE A 102 2.81 13.15 18.05
C ILE A 102 2.05 13.82 16.90
N PRO A 103 1.09 13.11 16.27
CA PRO A 103 0.36 13.63 15.10
C PRO A 103 -0.35 14.95 15.38
N GLN A 104 -0.83 15.16 16.62
CA GLN A 104 -1.54 16.37 17.02
C GLN A 104 -0.66 17.63 16.97
N LEU A 105 0.66 17.50 17.13
CA LEU A 105 1.61 18.62 17.08
C LEU A 105 2.03 18.99 15.65
N LYS A 106 1.75 18.16 14.64
CA LYS A 106 2.21 18.39 13.26
C LYS A 106 1.64 19.67 12.63
N ALA A 107 0.42 20.05 12.96
CA ALA A 107 -0.19 21.29 12.46
C ALA A 107 0.43 22.55 13.09
N ALA A 108 0.69 22.51 14.40
CA ALA A 108 1.23 23.66 15.14
C ALA A 108 2.71 23.97 14.83
N LEU A 109 3.53 22.94 14.52
CA LEU A 109 4.96 23.09 14.25
C LEU A 109 5.29 23.60 12.83
N LEU A 110 4.33 23.56 11.91
CA LEU A 110 4.48 24.12 10.56
C LEU A 110 4.38 25.65 10.54
N LEU A 111 3.71 26.24 11.53
CA LEU A 111 3.57 27.70 11.66
C LEU A 111 4.74 28.37 12.38
N SER A 112 5.53 27.63 13.17
CA SER A 112 6.63 28.18 13.97
C SER A 112 7.98 28.26 13.25
N ASN A 113 8.12 27.69 12.05
CA ASN A 113 9.37 27.70 11.28
C ASN A 113 9.46 28.79 10.20
N ALA A 114 8.45 29.67 10.12
CA ALA A 114 8.47 30.85 9.25
C ALA A 114 8.69 32.14 10.08
N SER A 115 9.80 32.25 10.79
CA SER A 115 10.24 33.54 11.36
C SER A 115 11.72 33.54 11.76
N LYS A 116 12.60 33.40 10.76
CA LYS A 116 13.95 33.97 10.77
C LYS A 116 14.26 34.50 9.37
N ASP A 117 13.89 35.76 9.15
CA ASP A 117 14.64 36.76 8.37
C ASP A 117 13.69 37.88 7.91
N ARG A 118 13.59 38.94 8.71
CA ARG A 118 13.93 40.30 8.27
C ARG A 118 13.71 41.28 9.42
N SER A 119 14.82 41.88 9.85
CA SER A 119 14.83 43.18 10.49
C SER A 119 14.64 44.26 9.43
N SER A 120 13.68 45.17 9.67
CA SER A 120 13.63 46.62 9.36
C SER A 120 12.16 47.01 9.12
N SER A 121 11.42 47.51 10.13
CA SER A 121 11.23 48.95 10.40
C SER A 121 10.56 49.64 9.19
N THR A 122 9.30 50.08 9.16
CA THR A 122 8.37 50.79 10.07
C THR A 122 6.96 50.56 9.46
N LYS A 123 5.78 50.73 10.06
CA LYS A 123 5.28 51.84 10.85
C LYS A 123 3.84 51.48 11.26
N LEU A 124 3.54 51.54 12.55
CA LEU A 124 2.19 51.72 13.07
C LEU A 124 1.72 53.13 12.64
N GLU A 125 0.60 53.22 11.92
CA GLU A 125 -0.35 54.36 11.89
C GLU A 125 -1.40 54.09 10.79
N ASN A 126 -2.69 54.22 11.14
CA ASN A 126 -3.91 54.28 10.30
C ASN A 126 -4.93 53.12 10.40
N LEU A 127 -5.46 52.88 11.60
CA LEU A 127 -6.63 52.01 11.81
C LEU A 127 -7.87 52.71 12.42
N ASP A 128 -7.90 54.05 12.45
CA ASP A 128 -9.07 54.81 12.94
C ASP A 128 -9.91 55.46 11.82
N GLY A 129 -9.47 55.39 10.56
CA GLY A 129 -10.19 55.94 9.41
C GLY A 129 -11.13 54.97 8.69
N LEU A 130 -11.00 53.66 8.95
CA LEU A 130 -11.68 52.62 8.16
C LEU A 130 -13.11 52.32 8.65
N ILE A 131 -13.49 52.79 9.83
CA ILE A 131 -14.78 52.46 10.47
C ILE A 131 -15.94 53.31 9.90
N ALA A 132 -15.66 54.52 9.40
CA ALA A 132 -16.68 55.42 8.85
C ALA A 132 -17.14 55.04 7.42
N ASP A 133 -16.31 54.31 6.66
CA ASP A 133 -16.64 53.87 5.30
C ASP A 133 -17.49 52.58 5.28
N VAL A 134 -17.48 51.81 6.38
CA VAL A 134 -18.24 50.55 6.53
C VAL A 134 -19.73 50.81 6.71
N ASP A 135 -20.12 51.86 7.45
CA ASP A 135 -21.54 52.16 7.72
C ASP A 135 -22.31 52.68 6.50
N ASN A 136 -21.62 53.35 5.56
CA ASN A 136 -22.23 53.79 4.29
C ASN A 136 -22.43 52.64 3.28
N LEU A 137 -21.62 51.59 3.35
CA LEU A 137 -21.78 50.38 2.52
C LEU A 137 -22.93 49.49 3.02
N ILE A 138 -23.17 49.43 4.33
CA ILE A 138 -24.22 48.61 4.94
C ILE A 138 -25.63 49.12 4.59
N SER A 139 -25.82 50.43 4.41
CA SER A 139 -27.15 51.00 4.11
C SER A 139 -27.60 50.86 2.65
N THR A 140 -26.73 50.39 1.74
CA THR A 140 -27.05 50.25 0.30
C THR A 140 -27.40 48.80 -0.09
N PHE A 141 -27.25 47.85 0.82
CA PHE A 141 -27.53 46.42 0.61
C PHE A 141 -28.75 45.94 1.42
N SER A 142 -29.89 46.62 1.31
CA SER A 142 -31.18 46.01 1.60
C SER A 142 -31.69 45.30 0.34
N GLY A 143 -31.22 44.06 0.12
CA GLY A 143 -31.70 43.22 -0.97
C GLY A 143 -30.64 42.26 -1.50
N PHE A 144 -30.18 41.31 -0.69
CA PHE A 144 -29.54 40.11 -1.21
C PHE A 144 -29.89 38.90 -0.35
N ASP A 145 -30.35 37.86 -1.04
CA ASP A 145 -30.96 36.65 -0.51
C ASP A 145 -29.90 35.72 0.11
N LEU A 146 -30.21 35.12 1.26
CA LEU A 146 -29.30 34.32 2.07
C LEU A 146 -29.22 32.86 1.58
N HIS A 147 -29.09 32.63 0.27
CA HIS A 147 -29.21 31.28 -0.33
C HIS A 147 -28.06 30.86 -1.27
N GLN A 148 -26.96 31.61 -1.35
CA GLN A 148 -25.91 31.40 -2.36
C GLN A 148 -24.51 31.05 -1.84
N LEU A 149 -24.34 30.69 -0.55
CA LEU A 149 -23.07 30.11 -0.08
C LEU A 149 -23.04 28.56 -0.07
N ASP A 150 -24.17 27.87 -0.24
CA ASP A 150 -24.21 26.39 -0.25
C ASP A 150 -23.94 25.77 -1.64
N THR A 151 -24.05 26.53 -2.72
CA THR A 151 -23.99 25.99 -4.09
C THR A 151 -22.58 25.74 -4.61
N HIS A 152 -21.52 26.22 -3.95
CA HIS A 152 -20.14 26.06 -4.46
C HIS A 152 -19.38 24.87 -3.85
N PHE A 153 -19.74 24.42 -2.66
CA PHE A 153 -19.17 23.22 -2.02
C PHE A 153 -19.90 21.93 -2.42
N CYS A 154 -21.20 22.02 -2.69
CA CYS A 154 -22.01 20.86 -3.09
C CYS A 154 -21.53 20.23 -4.40
N ASP A 155 -21.07 21.03 -5.37
CA ASP A 155 -20.57 20.53 -6.65
C ASP A 155 -19.24 19.77 -6.49
N GLU A 156 -18.29 20.28 -5.70
CA GLU A 156 -16.99 19.64 -5.53
C GLU A 156 -17.09 18.32 -4.74
N LEU A 157 -17.91 18.29 -3.68
CA LEU A 157 -18.17 17.08 -2.90
C LEU A 157 -18.95 16.03 -3.71
N ALA A 158 -19.94 16.44 -4.50
CA ALA A 158 -20.68 15.54 -5.37
C ALA A 158 -19.78 14.92 -6.45
N MET A 159 -18.92 15.74 -7.08
CA MET A 159 -17.93 15.28 -8.06
C MET A 159 -16.91 14.32 -7.43
N ALA A 160 -16.48 14.58 -6.20
CA ALA A 160 -15.59 13.68 -5.46
C ALA A 160 -16.26 12.35 -5.12
N LYS A 161 -17.54 12.38 -4.72
CA LYS A 161 -18.32 11.15 -4.50
C LYS A 161 -18.47 10.35 -5.80
N GLU A 162 -18.90 10.98 -6.90
CA GLU A 162 -19.04 10.30 -8.18
C GLU A 162 -17.70 9.74 -8.70
N GLY A 163 -16.61 10.49 -8.54
CA GLY A 163 -15.26 10.05 -8.89
C GLY A 163 -14.80 8.83 -8.08
N LEU A 164 -14.99 8.84 -6.75
CA LEU A 164 -14.70 7.67 -5.92
C LEU A 164 -15.57 6.47 -6.28
N GLN A 165 -16.85 6.67 -6.54
CA GLN A 165 -17.74 5.58 -6.96
C GLN A 165 -17.22 4.92 -8.25
N LYS A 166 -16.84 5.71 -9.26
CA LYS A 166 -16.25 5.18 -10.51
C LYS A 166 -14.97 4.37 -10.26
N ILE A 167 -14.13 4.83 -9.35
CA ILE A 167 -12.88 4.13 -8.99
C ILE A 167 -13.21 2.83 -8.21
N PHE A 168 -14.21 2.84 -7.32
CA PHE A 168 -14.64 1.66 -6.58
C PHE A 168 -15.40 0.63 -7.42
N ASP A 169 -16.02 1.06 -8.51
CA ASP A 169 -16.63 0.17 -9.50
C ASP A 169 -15.56 -0.57 -10.31
N CYS A 170 -14.32 -0.07 -10.33
CA CYS A 170 -13.16 -0.79 -10.80
C CYS A 170 -12.56 -1.74 -9.74
N ASP A 171 -11.83 -2.74 -10.22
CA ASP A 171 -11.01 -3.57 -9.36
C ASP A 171 -9.80 -2.79 -8.81
N LEU A 172 -9.24 -3.26 -7.68
CA LEU A 172 -8.05 -2.67 -7.03
C LEU A 172 -6.90 -2.45 -8.01
N GLU A 173 -6.76 -3.32 -9.00
CA GLU A 173 -5.78 -3.29 -10.07
C GLU A 173 -5.78 -1.95 -10.84
N ALA A 174 -6.92 -1.25 -10.92
CA ALA A 174 -6.99 0.06 -11.56
C ALA A 174 -6.14 1.12 -10.84
N LEU A 175 -5.94 0.99 -9.52
CA LEU A 175 -5.07 1.90 -8.75
C LEU A 175 -3.57 1.68 -9.01
N ALA A 176 -3.20 0.71 -9.85
CA ALA A 176 -1.84 0.60 -10.36
C ALA A 176 -1.53 1.70 -11.40
N ASP A 177 -2.56 2.31 -12.01
CA ASP A 177 -2.39 3.46 -12.89
C ASP A 177 -2.14 4.72 -12.03
N PRO A 178 -1.00 5.42 -12.20
CA PRO A 178 -0.68 6.62 -11.44
C PRO A 178 -1.76 7.70 -11.51
N LYS A 179 -2.47 7.80 -12.65
CA LYS A 179 -3.53 8.79 -12.84
C LYS A 179 -4.77 8.44 -12.01
N VAL A 180 -5.19 7.17 -12.03
CA VAL A 180 -6.30 6.69 -11.21
C VAL A 180 -5.96 6.80 -9.72
N GLN A 181 -4.69 6.58 -9.37
CA GLN A 181 -4.19 6.76 -8.01
C GLN A 181 -4.26 8.23 -7.56
N GLU A 182 -3.88 9.17 -8.41
CA GLU A 182 -4.01 10.61 -8.15
C GLU A 182 -5.47 11.05 -8.01
N GLU A 183 -6.35 10.59 -8.91
CA GLU A 183 -7.79 10.84 -8.85
C GLU A 183 -8.39 10.28 -7.54
N PHE A 184 -8.01 9.06 -7.15
CA PHE A 184 -8.43 8.47 -5.88
C PHE A 184 -8.01 9.32 -4.70
N LEU A 185 -6.73 9.72 -4.61
CA LEU A 185 -6.21 10.56 -3.53
C LEU A 185 -6.90 11.92 -3.46
N THR A 186 -7.17 12.53 -4.61
CA THR A 186 -7.84 13.83 -4.71
C THR A 186 -9.27 13.74 -4.19
N HIS A 187 -10.07 12.84 -4.75
CA HIS A 187 -11.48 12.71 -4.35
C HIS A 187 -11.65 12.26 -2.90
N SER A 188 -10.77 11.37 -2.42
CA SER A 188 -10.81 10.95 -1.01
C SER A 188 -10.33 12.04 -0.05
N ALA A 189 -9.41 12.93 -0.43
CA ALA A 189 -9.03 14.08 0.38
C ALA A 189 -10.19 15.08 0.54
N THR A 190 -10.95 15.34 -0.53
CA THR A 190 -12.18 16.14 -0.48
C THR A 190 -13.18 15.51 0.49
N LEU A 191 -13.41 14.20 0.39
CA LEU A 191 -14.33 13.48 1.27
C LEU A 191 -13.86 13.44 2.73
N ILE A 192 -12.56 13.32 3.01
CA ILE A 192 -12.00 13.31 4.36
C ILE A 192 -12.14 14.69 5.02
N SER A 193 -12.02 15.76 4.24
CA SER A 193 -12.06 17.14 4.74
C SER A 193 -13.47 17.62 5.07
N ASP A 194 -14.50 16.92 4.57
CA ASP A 194 -15.90 17.21 4.82
C ASP A 194 -16.37 16.71 6.19
N ASP A 195 -17.14 17.53 6.90
CA ASP A 195 -17.64 17.23 8.24
C ASP A 195 -18.76 16.18 8.27
N SER A 196 -19.46 15.98 7.14
CA SER A 196 -20.50 14.95 7.01
C SER A 196 -19.93 13.54 6.77
N CYS A 197 -18.61 13.43 6.56
CA CYS A 197 -17.95 12.17 6.29
C CYS A 197 -17.96 11.22 7.51
N PRO A 198 -18.55 10.02 7.39
CA PRO A 198 -18.60 9.08 8.50
C PRO A 198 -17.21 8.69 9.00
N ILE A 199 -17.04 8.66 10.34
CA ILE A 199 -15.75 8.41 10.99
C ILE A 199 -15.11 7.09 10.52
N ASP A 200 -15.90 6.02 10.40
CA ASP A 200 -15.38 4.71 9.94
C ASP A 200 -14.84 4.77 8.51
N LEU A 201 -15.53 5.48 7.61
CA LEU A 201 -15.08 5.70 6.24
C LEU A 201 -13.80 6.55 6.21
N LYS A 202 -13.76 7.63 7.00
CA LYS A 202 -12.60 8.52 7.12
C LYS A 202 -11.36 7.78 7.61
N VAL A 203 -11.49 6.94 8.63
CA VAL A 203 -10.39 6.10 9.15
C VAL A 203 -9.91 5.10 8.10
N LYS A 204 -10.82 4.40 7.41
CA LYS A 204 -10.45 3.44 6.38
C LYS A 204 -9.75 4.11 5.19
N LEU A 205 -10.23 5.26 4.73
CA LEU A 205 -9.59 6.03 3.66
C LEU A 205 -8.17 6.45 4.06
N LEU A 206 -7.99 7.06 5.23
CA LEU A 206 -6.67 7.46 5.73
C LEU A 206 -5.71 6.27 5.85
N SER A 207 -6.20 5.14 6.37
CA SER A 207 -5.40 3.93 6.51
C SER A 207 -5.00 3.33 5.16
N PHE A 208 -5.89 3.39 4.16
CA PHE A 208 -5.67 2.80 2.84
C PHE A 208 -4.74 3.65 1.97
N GLN A 209 -4.77 4.97 2.14
CA GLN A 209 -3.91 5.94 1.45
C GLN A 209 -2.46 5.91 1.94
N SER A 210 -2.22 5.45 3.17
CA SER A 210 -0.87 5.37 3.74
C SER A 210 0.03 4.50 2.87
N ASN A 211 1.14 5.08 2.38
CA ASN A 211 2.10 4.42 1.48
C ASN A 211 1.46 3.80 0.22
N LEU A 212 0.34 4.36 -0.28
CA LEU A 212 -0.44 3.79 -1.38
C LEU A 212 0.41 3.45 -2.61
N SER A 213 1.36 4.31 -2.98
CA SER A 213 2.21 4.09 -4.16
C SER A 213 3.16 2.90 -4.00
N GLU A 214 3.80 2.78 -2.83
CA GLU A 214 4.70 1.66 -2.51
C GLU A 214 3.90 0.36 -2.39
N GLU A 215 2.75 0.39 -1.72
CA GLU A 215 1.89 -0.78 -1.56
C GLU A 215 1.27 -1.25 -2.88
N MET A 216 0.88 -0.34 -3.78
CA MET A 216 0.38 -0.70 -5.10
C MET A 216 1.49 -1.24 -6.00
N SER A 217 2.70 -0.69 -5.94
CA SER A 217 3.86 -1.23 -6.64
C SER A 217 4.16 -2.67 -6.19
N ALA A 218 4.19 -2.90 -4.87
CA ALA A 218 4.39 -4.23 -4.30
C ALA A 218 3.24 -5.19 -4.63
N PHE A 219 2.00 -4.71 -4.71
CA PHE A 219 0.84 -5.49 -5.14
C PHE A 219 0.95 -5.95 -6.59
N VAL A 220 1.31 -5.05 -7.51
CA VAL A 220 1.49 -5.38 -8.93
C VAL A 220 2.62 -6.40 -9.12
N GLU A 221 3.75 -6.20 -8.43
CA GLU A 221 4.87 -7.14 -8.46
C GLU A 221 4.45 -8.52 -7.92
N ALA A 222 3.75 -8.56 -6.78
CA ALA A 222 3.23 -9.80 -6.21
C ALA A 222 2.26 -10.51 -7.16
N GLN A 223 1.36 -9.77 -7.82
CA GLN A 223 0.41 -10.34 -8.79
C GLN A 223 1.13 -10.91 -10.02
N HIS A 224 2.17 -10.22 -10.51
CA HIS A 224 3.01 -10.70 -11.60
C HIS A 224 3.76 -11.99 -11.23
N GLU A 225 4.31 -12.09 -10.03
CA GLU A 225 4.95 -13.33 -9.54
C GLU A 225 3.95 -14.49 -9.44
N LEU A 226 2.73 -14.24 -8.97
CA LEU A 226 1.67 -15.26 -8.93
C LEU A 226 1.24 -15.70 -10.33
N ASN A 227 1.17 -14.76 -11.29
CA ASN A 227 0.83 -15.09 -12.68
C ASN A 227 1.92 -15.97 -13.31
N LYS A 228 3.21 -15.68 -13.09
CA LYS A 228 4.31 -16.56 -13.54
C LYS A 228 4.16 -17.98 -13.00
N VAL A 229 3.77 -18.13 -11.74
CA VAL A 229 3.57 -19.44 -11.11
C VAL A 229 2.38 -20.16 -11.71
N SER A 230 1.28 -19.44 -11.97
CA SER A 230 0.12 -19.98 -12.69
C SER A 230 0.51 -20.49 -14.08
N ASP A 231 1.27 -19.71 -14.84
CA ASP A 231 1.72 -20.07 -16.19
C ASP A 231 2.66 -21.28 -16.18
N LEU A 232 3.61 -21.33 -15.24
CA LEU A 232 4.49 -22.48 -15.06
C LEU A 232 3.71 -23.73 -14.66
N SER A 233 2.73 -23.61 -13.76
CA SER A 233 1.86 -24.70 -13.35
C SER A 233 1.04 -25.25 -14.53
N ALA A 234 0.48 -24.36 -15.36
CA ALA A 234 -0.23 -24.75 -16.57
C ALA A 234 0.69 -25.44 -17.60
N SER A 235 1.91 -24.92 -17.80
CA SER A 235 2.93 -25.54 -18.65
C SER A 235 3.26 -26.95 -18.17
N LEU A 236 3.53 -27.12 -16.88
CA LEU A 236 3.85 -28.41 -16.27
C LEU A 236 2.71 -29.42 -16.40
N ALA A 237 1.46 -28.99 -16.18
CA ALA A 237 0.28 -29.83 -16.38
C ALA A 237 0.16 -30.30 -17.84
N GLY A 238 0.40 -29.39 -18.79
CA GLY A 238 0.42 -29.71 -20.22
C GLY A 238 1.51 -30.72 -20.59
N GLN A 239 2.74 -30.52 -20.11
CA GLN A 239 3.84 -31.45 -20.37
C GLN A 239 3.61 -32.82 -19.73
N LYS A 240 3.06 -32.86 -18.50
CA LYS A 240 2.67 -34.11 -17.84
C LYS A 240 1.67 -34.90 -18.69
N PHE A 241 0.63 -34.24 -19.19
CA PHE A 241 -0.37 -34.85 -20.06
C PHE A 241 0.27 -35.42 -21.35
N VAL A 242 1.15 -34.66 -22.00
CA VAL A 242 1.87 -35.12 -23.19
C VAL A 242 2.70 -36.37 -22.87
N LEU A 243 3.45 -36.38 -21.78
CA LEU A 243 4.27 -37.52 -21.35
C LEU A 243 3.42 -38.76 -21.06
N GLU A 244 2.30 -38.62 -20.34
CA GLU A 244 1.38 -39.73 -20.04
C GLU A 244 0.77 -40.30 -21.32
N SER A 245 0.27 -39.45 -22.23
CA SER A 245 -0.33 -39.87 -23.50
C SER A 245 0.69 -40.54 -24.43
N THR A 246 1.90 -39.98 -24.55
CA THR A 246 2.94 -40.49 -25.45
C THR A 246 3.56 -41.79 -24.94
N THR A 247 3.67 -41.97 -23.62
CA THR A 247 4.13 -43.24 -23.02
C THR A 247 3.20 -44.40 -23.36
N SER A 248 1.88 -44.17 -23.37
CA SER A 248 0.90 -45.18 -23.82
C SER A 248 1.11 -45.55 -25.28
N LYS A 249 1.22 -44.54 -26.18
CA LYS A 249 1.47 -44.75 -27.61
C LYS A 249 2.79 -45.48 -27.87
N TYR A 250 3.84 -45.14 -27.13
CA TYR A 250 5.13 -45.82 -27.20
C TYR A 250 4.99 -47.32 -26.90
N ALA A 251 4.27 -47.68 -25.83
CA ALA A 251 4.07 -49.07 -25.45
C ALA A 251 3.35 -49.88 -26.55
N GLU A 252 2.33 -49.31 -27.18
CA GLU A 252 1.59 -49.92 -28.29
C GLU A 252 2.49 -50.15 -29.52
N VAL A 253 3.18 -49.11 -29.98
CA VAL A 253 4.06 -49.20 -31.17
C VAL A 253 5.23 -50.15 -30.90
N LYS A 254 5.80 -50.13 -29.69
CA LYS A 254 6.88 -51.03 -29.27
C LYS A 254 6.43 -52.50 -29.32
N ALA A 255 5.22 -52.81 -28.86
CA ALA A 255 4.69 -54.16 -28.91
C ALA A 255 4.52 -54.65 -30.38
N LEU A 256 4.02 -53.78 -31.26
CA LEU A 256 3.88 -54.09 -32.69
C LEU A 256 5.23 -54.28 -33.38
N PHE A 257 6.22 -53.44 -33.06
CA PHE A 257 7.59 -53.57 -33.56
C PHE A 257 8.21 -54.91 -33.17
N LEU A 258 8.12 -55.31 -31.89
CA LEU A 258 8.66 -56.58 -31.41
C LEU A 258 7.97 -57.79 -32.06
N ALA A 259 6.66 -57.70 -32.30
CA ALA A 259 5.93 -58.74 -33.03
C ALA A 259 6.39 -58.85 -34.50
N ALA A 260 6.59 -57.71 -35.17
CA ALA A 260 7.11 -57.65 -36.53
C ALA A 260 8.54 -58.19 -36.62
N ASP A 261 9.40 -57.85 -35.66
CA ASP A 261 10.79 -58.30 -35.60
C ASP A 261 10.89 -59.82 -35.37
N LYS A 262 10.05 -60.37 -34.49
CA LYS A 262 9.92 -61.82 -34.32
C LYS A 262 9.46 -62.52 -35.62
N LYS A 263 8.52 -61.92 -36.36
CA LYS A 263 8.06 -62.46 -37.66
C LYS A 263 9.17 -62.40 -38.71
N HIS A 264 9.93 -61.30 -38.76
CA HIS A 264 11.08 -61.13 -39.66
C HIS A 264 12.14 -62.21 -39.41
N ALA A 265 12.53 -62.43 -38.15
CA ALA A 265 13.50 -63.45 -37.78
C ALA A 265 13.04 -64.85 -38.20
N LYS A 266 11.76 -65.18 -37.98
CA LYS A 266 11.17 -66.47 -38.39
C LYS A 266 11.19 -66.67 -39.91
N LEU A 267 10.81 -65.66 -40.69
CA LEU A 267 10.80 -65.73 -42.16
C LEU A 267 12.23 -65.84 -42.71
N THR A 268 13.15 -65.04 -42.18
CA THR A 268 14.58 -65.07 -42.55
C THR A 268 15.18 -66.46 -42.31
N ALA A 269 14.90 -67.07 -41.16
CA ALA A 269 15.36 -68.42 -40.84
C ALA A 269 14.80 -69.48 -41.81
N LYS A 270 13.51 -69.38 -42.18
CA LYS A 270 12.88 -70.30 -43.16
C LYS A 270 13.52 -70.19 -44.55
N ILE A 271 13.78 -68.97 -45.02
CA ILE A 271 14.44 -68.73 -46.31
C ILE A 271 15.85 -69.31 -46.31
N ASN A 272 16.61 -69.10 -45.23
CA ASN A 272 17.97 -69.65 -45.10
C ASN A 272 17.98 -71.19 -45.04
N ALA A 273 16.98 -71.80 -44.41
CA ALA A 273 16.86 -73.26 -44.33
C ALA A 273 16.40 -73.90 -45.65
N ALA A 274 15.73 -73.16 -46.53
CA ALA A 274 15.23 -73.65 -47.81
C ALA A 274 15.46 -72.61 -48.93
N PRO A 275 16.66 -72.57 -49.55
CA PRO A 275 17.02 -71.54 -50.55
C PRO A 275 16.17 -71.54 -51.83
N LYS A 276 15.42 -72.62 -52.09
CA LYS A 276 14.44 -72.73 -53.19
C LYS A 276 13.01 -72.33 -52.76
N ALA A 277 12.86 -71.61 -51.65
CA ALA A 277 11.57 -71.16 -51.16
C ALA A 277 10.80 -70.36 -52.24
N GLY A 278 9.47 -70.52 -52.26
CA GLY A 278 8.60 -69.87 -53.23
C GLY A 278 8.62 -68.34 -53.14
N ILE A 279 8.32 -67.68 -54.26
CA ILE A 279 8.30 -66.21 -54.42
C ILE A 279 7.47 -65.54 -53.31
N GLU A 280 6.33 -66.13 -52.93
CA GLU A 280 5.45 -65.64 -51.86
C GLU A 280 6.19 -65.41 -50.52
N LEU A 281 7.16 -66.27 -50.15
CA LEU A 281 7.88 -66.16 -48.88
C LEU A 281 8.82 -64.95 -48.86
N PHE A 282 9.39 -64.60 -50.02
CA PHE A 282 10.23 -63.42 -50.19
C PHE A 282 9.40 -62.14 -50.18
N GLU A 283 8.21 -62.15 -50.80
CA GLU A 283 7.25 -61.04 -50.76
C GLU A 283 6.77 -60.77 -49.32
N ASP A 284 6.42 -61.81 -48.57
CA ASP A 284 6.06 -61.71 -47.15
C ASP A 284 7.19 -61.09 -46.30
N LEU A 285 8.45 -61.48 -46.56
CA LEU A 285 9.60 -60.92 -45.86
C LEU A 285 9.78 -59.43 -46.20
N ALA A 286 9.58 -59.03 -47.47
CA ALA A 286 9.66 -57.64 -47.89
C ALA A 286 8.59 -56.78 -47.19
N ILE A 287 7.35 -57.26 -47.12
CA ILE A 287 6.25 -56.58 -46.41
C ILE A 287 6.60 -56.38 -44.93
N VAL A 288 7.15 -57.42 -44.27
CA VAL A 288 7.54 -57.32 -42.85
C VAL A 288 8.69 -56.34 -42.66
N ARG A 289 9.67 -56.29 -43.57
CA ARG A 289 10.77 -55.30 -43.53
C ARG A 289 10.23 -53.87 -43.65
N MET A 290 9.31 -53.62 -44.57
CA MET A 290 8.68 -52.30 -44.72
C MET A 290 7.95 -51.88 -43.44
N ARG A 291 7.10 -52.76 -42.88
CA ARG A 291 6.39 -52.46 -41.62
C ARG A 291 7.33 -52.22 -40.43
N ARG A 292 8.45 -52.96 -40.36
CA ARG A 292 9.45 -52.76 -39.30
C ARG A 292 10.07 -51.36 -39.40
N ALA A 293 10.43 -50.92 -40.60
CA ALA A 293 10.95 -49.56 -40.83
C ALA A 293 9.92 -48.47 -40.45
N GLU A 294 8.64 -48.66 -40.81
CA GLU A 294 7.56 -47.73 -40.41
C GLU A 294 7.41 -47.63 -38.88
N PHE A 295 7.51 -48.76 -38.17
CA PHE A 295 7.44 -48.75 -36.71
C PHE A 295 8.68 -48.10 -36.07
N GLU A 296 9.86 -48.31 -36.63
CA GLU A 296 11.12 -47.69 -36.18
C GLU A 296 11.07 -46.16 -36.32
N GLU A 297 10.57 -45.65 -37.45
CA GLU A 297 10.34 -44.22 -37.67
C GLU A 297 9.33 -43.63 -36.66
N LYS A 298 8.22 -44.34 -36.42
CA LYS A 298 7.23 -43.94 -35.42
C LYS A 298 7.82 -43.91 -34.00
N LEU A 299 8.63 -44.89 -33.64
CA LEU A 299 9.31 -44.92 -32.33
C LEU A 299 10.26 -43.73 -32.18
N GLY A 300 11.05 -43.41 -33.21
CA GLY A 300 11.92 -42.23 -33.21
C GLY A 300 11.15 -40.91 -33.07
N THR A 301 9.99 -40.80 -33.75
CA THR A 301 9.10 -39.64 -33.59
C THR A 301 8.58 -39.52 -32.16
N ILE A 302 8.13 -40.62 -31.56
CA ILE A 302 7.63 -40.64 -30.18
C ILE A 302 8.75 -40.29 -29.19
N GLU A 303 9.95 -40.82 -29.39
CA GLU A 303 11.12 -40.51 -28.57
C GLU A 303 11.49 -39.02 -28.62
N GLY A 304 11.42 -38.40 -29.80
CA GLY A 304 11.63 -36.95 -29.96
C GLY A 304 10.62 -36.12 -29.19
N VAL A 305 9.34 -36.50 -29.22
CA VAL A 305 8.28 -35.82 -28.46
C VAL A 305 8.49 -36.00 -26.95
N ILE A 306 8.79 -37.21 -26.48
CA ILE A 306 9.06 -37.49 -25.06
C ILE A 306 10.25 -36.66 -24.57
N THR A 307 11.34 -36.63 -25.34
CA THR A 307 12.55 -35.89 -24.98
C THR A 307 12.26 -34.40 -24.84
N THR A 308 11.59 -33.83 -25.83
CA THR A 308 11.19 -32.40 -25.83
C THR A 308 10.30 -32.06 -24.64
N ALA A 309 9.29 -32.89 -24.37
CA ALA A 309 8.35 -32.68 -23.28
C ALA A 309 9.02 -32.81 -21.90
N ARG A 310 9.90 -33.82 -21.74
CA ARG A 310 10.68 -34.04 -20.52
C ARG A 310 11.61 -32.88 -20.22
N ASP A 311 12.39 -32.43 -21.21
CA ASP A 311 13.38 -31.39 -21.00
C ASP A 311 12.70 -30.06 -20.63
N ARG A 312 11.55 -29.77 -21.24
CA ARG A 312 10.71 -28.63 -20.86
C ARG A 312 10.12 -28.78 -19.45
N PHE A 313 9.60 -29.96 -19.09
CA PHE A 313 9.07 -30.24 -17.76
C PHE A 313 10.13 -30.02 -16.67
N VAL A 314 11.36 -30.53 -16.89
CA VAL A 314 12.48 -30.35 -15.96
C VAL A 314 12.86 -28.87 -15.82
N SER A 315 12.94 -28.14 -16.95
CA SER A 315 13.23 -26.70 -16.95
C SER A 315 12.19 -25.90 -16.15
N ASP A 316 10.91 -26.11 -16.42
CA ASP A 316 9.82 -25.37 -15.77
C ASP A 316 9.66 -25.77 -14.29
N SER A 317 9.91 -27.03 -13.93
CA SER A 317 9.92 -27.48 -12.53
C SER A 317 11.05 -26.83 -11.73
N SER A 318 12.22 -26.64 -12.34
CA SER A 318 13.35 -25.94 -11.70
C SER A 318 13.00 -24.47 -11.43
N LYS A 319 12.43 -23.77 -12.42
CA LYS A 319 11.96 -22.38 -12.27
C LYS A 319 10.91 -22.27 -11.15
N LEU A 320 9.93 -23.18 -11.12
CA LEU A 320 8.90 -23.19 -10.10
C LEU A 320 9.46 -23.41 -8.69
N SER A 321 10.46 -24.30 -8.55
CA SER A 321 11.11 -24.55 -7.25
C SER A 321 11.82 -23.31 -6.70
N THR A 322 12.39 -22.48 -7.58
CA THR A 322 13.06 -21.22 -7.23
C THR A 322 12.05 -20.18 -6.73
N ILE A 323 10.87 -20.11 -7.35
CA ILE A 323 9.86 -19.08 -7.07
C ILE A 323 8.97 -19.46 -5.87
N LYS A 324 8.86 -20.76 -5.52
CA LYS A 324 7.94 -21.26 -4.48
C LYS A 324 8.07 -20.55 -3.12
N GLY A 325 9.28 -20.16 -2.69
CA GLY A 325 9.47 -19.42 -1.44
C GLY A 325 8.86 -18.01 -1.45
N LEU A 326 8.84 -17.34 -2.61
CA LEU A 326 8.32 -15.98 -2.80
C LEU A 326 6.78 -15.96 -2.91
N THR A 327 6.18 -17.06 -3.36
CA THR A 327 4.73 -17.13 -3.64
C THR A 327 3.82 -16.95 -2.42
N ASN A 328 4.21 -17.47 -1.26
CA ASN A 328 3.35 -17.34 -0.06
C ASN A 328 3.24 -15.88 0.41
N ALA A 329 4.36 -15.15 0.41
CA ALA A 329 4.37 -13.74 0.76
C ALA A 329 3.57 -12.90 -0.25
N ALA A 330 3.76 -13.17 -1.55
CA ALA A 330 3.00 -12.52 -2.62
C ALA A 330 1.49 -12.79 -2.51
N ALA A 331 1.08 -14.04 -2.26
CA ALA A 331 -0.32 -14.42 -2.09
C ALA A 331 -0.97 -13.74 -0.88
N LEU A 332 -0.26 -13.68 0.26
CA LEU A 332 -0.73 -12.98 1.45
C LEU A 332 -0.89 -11.48 1.20
N LEU A 333 0.07 -10.86 0.52
CA LEU A 333 0.02 -9.43 0.17
C LEU A 333 -1.18 -9.12 -0.73
N VAL A 334 -1.33 -9.86 -1.84
CA VAL A 334 -2.46 -9.71 -2.77
C VAL A 334 -3.80 -9.89 -2.04
N THR A 335 -3.91 -10.94 -1.22
CA THR A 335 -5.13 -11.22 -0.45
C THR A 335 -5.45 -10.11 0.54
N ARG A 336 -4.45 -9.66 1.31
CA ARG A 336 -4.60 -8.58 2.29
C ARG A 336 -5.04 -7.28 1.62
N ARG A 337 -4.40 -6.91 0.51
CA ARG A 337 -4.71 -5.64 -0.18
C ARG A 337 -6.10 -5.69 -0.84
N LYS A 338 -6.46 -6.79 -1.49
CA LYS A 338 -7.82 -7.00 -2.02
C LYS A 338 -8.88 -7.00 -0.91
N SER A 339 -8.58 -7.57 0.26
CA SER A 339 -9.48 -7.54 1.41
C SER A 339 -9.67 -6.11 1.94
N ALA A 340 -8.58 -5.35 2.09
CA ALA A 340 -8.64 -3.94 2.50
C ALA A 340 -9.44 -3.09 1.51
N TRP A 341 -9.21 -3.27 0.20
CA TRP A 341 -9.98 -2.61 -0.86
C TRP A 341 -11.47 -2.90 -0.78
N ASN A 342 -11.83 -4.18 -0.65
CA ASN A 342 -13.23 -4.58 -0.54
C ASN A 342 -13.90 -4.05 0.73
N SER A 343 -13.18 -4.06 1.86
CA SER A 343 -13.70 -3.48 3.11
C SER A 343 -13.96 -1.98 2.97
N LEU A 344 -13.03 -1.24 2.33
CA LEU A 344 -13.18 0.17 2.08
C LEU A 344 -14.36 0.45 1.13
N ARG A 345 -14.44 -0.28 0.01
CA ARG A 345 -15.54 -0.18 -0.96
C ARG A 345 -16.91 -0.42 -0.33
N ILE A 346 -17.07 -1.48 0.46
CA ILE A 346 -18.32 -1.79 1.16
C ILE A 346 -18.71 -0.65 2.11
N THR A 347 -17.74 -0.12 2.85
CA THR A 347 -17.99 0.99 3.78
C THR A 347 -18.44 2.24 3.01
N TYR A 348 -17.75 2.55 1.91
CA TYR A 348 -18.11 3.66 1.03
C TYR A 348 -19.54 3.52 0.48
N SER A 349 -19.89 2.34 -0.07
CA SER A 349 -21.24 2.08 -0.60
C SER A 349 -22.32 2.21 0.48
N ASN A 350 -22.06 1.72 1.70
CA ASN A 350 -22.99 1.86 2.82
C ASN A 350 -23.21 3.34 3.18
N CYS A 351 -22.14 4.15 3.21
CA CYS A 351 -22.24 5.58 3.46
C CYS A 351 -22.96 6.34 2.34
N ALA A 352 -22.73 5.96 1.08
CA ALA A 352 -23.42 6.56 -0.07
C ALA A 352 -24.93 6.24 -0.07
N SER A 353 -25.31 5.03 0.37
CA SER A 353 -26.72 4.63 0.48
C SER A 353 -27.48 5.30 1.63
N LEU A 354 -26.77 5.77 2.67
CA LEU A 354 -27.35 6.49 3.81
C LEU A 354 -27.55 7.99 3.56
N GLY A 355 -27.08 8.51 2.42
CA GLY A 355 -27.28 9.90 1.98
C GLY A 355 -28.58 10.15 1.19
N LEU A 356 -29.52 9.21 1.20
CA LEU A 356 -30.84 9.32 0.58
C LEU A 356 -31.92 8.97 1.60
N HIS A 357 -32.17 9.88 2.53
CA HIS A 357 -33.50 10.15 3.07
C HIS A 357 -33.56 11.59 3.56
N ASP A 358 -33.99 12.46 2.65
CA ASP A 358 -34.90 13.58 2.86
C ASP A 358 -34.78 14.38 4.17
N GLU A 359 -34.19 15.58 4.08
CA GLU A 359 -34.53 16.72 4.94
C GLU A 359 -35.93 17.30 4.61
N GLU A 360 -36.93 16.44 4.41
CA GLU A 360 -38.34 16.85 4.31
C GLU A 360 -39.19 15.99 5.25
N THR A 361 -39.10 16.19 6.57
CA THR A 361 -40.18 15.74 7.49
C THR A 361 -40.20 16.33 8.90
N TYR A 362 -39.76 17.57 9.13
CA TYR A 362 -40.11 18.27 10.38
C TYR A 362 -40.43 19.74 10.14
N LEU A 363 -41.59 20.01 9.54
CA LEU A 363 -42.33 21.27 9.74
C LEU A 363 -43.78 21.15 9.26
N VAL A 364 -44.53 20.15 9.76
CA VAL A 364 -46.00 20.26 9.85
C VAL A 364 -46.48 19.58 11.13
N GLY A 365 -46.98 20.38 12.07
CA GLY A 365 -47.85 19.94 13.17
C GLY A 365 -47.20 19.92 14.56
N PHE A 366 -47.22 21.05 15.26
CA PHE A 366 -48.21 21.34 16.31
C PHE A 366 -48.18 22.80 16.73
#